data_AF-A0A519MA25-F1
#
_entry.id   AF-A0A519MA25-F1
#
_cell.length_a   1.000
_cell.length_b   1.000
_cell.length_c   1.000
_cell.angle_alpha   90.00
_cell.angle_beta   90.00
_cell.angle_gamma   90.00
#
_symmetry.space_group_name_H-M   'P 1'
#
loop_
_entity.id
_entity.type
_entity.pdbx_description
1 polymer ?
#
loop_
_entity_poly.entity_id
_entity_poly.type
_entity_poly.pdbx_seq_one_letter_code
_entity_poly.pdbx_strand_id
1 'polypeptide(L)'
;MYAYRSGTAAPATVASATATTAGVTQYNTYLANNTANPLVNFDIATTSGNLGKQAIILYQKYLALNSIASTEAWDDYRRAAQPKLPASTQSGIASRADKLPTRLLYPLSESSTNGANIPVVTNTTKIFWDVVD
;
A
#
# COMPACT_ATOMS: atom_id res chain seq x y z
N MET A 1 2.08 2.41 20.53
CA MET A 1 2.39 3.82 20.22
C MET A 1 1.68 4.15 18.90
N TYR A 2 0.47 4.70 18.96
CA TYR A 2 -0.22 5.17 17.76
C TYR A 2 0.32 6.57 17.44
N ALA A 3 1.00 6.71 16.31
CA ALA A 3 1.37 8.02 15.78
C ALA A 3 0.13 8.64 15.13
N TYR A 4 -0.85 9.08 15.94
CA TYR A 4 -1.96 9.86 15.41
C TYR A 4 -1.48 11.29 15.17
N ARG A 5 -1.58 11.74 13.92
CA ARG A 5 -1.38 13.14 13.56
C ARG A 5 -2.65 13.91 13.93
N SER A 6 -2.53 14.94 14.77
CA SER A 6 -3.63 15.84 15.10
C SER A 6 -4.22 16.44 13.81
N GLY A 7 -5.53 16.27 13.60
CA GLY A 7 -6.26 16.70 12.40
C GLY A 7 -6.33 18.22 12.17
N THR A 8 -5.75 19.02 13.07
CA THR A 8 -5.64 20.49 12.93
C THR A 8 -4.43 20.93 12.11
N ALA A 9 -3.46 20.05 11.87
CA ALA A 9 -2.43 20.30 10.89
C ALA A 9 -2.97 19.83 9.54
N ALA A 10 -3.36 20.78 8.68
CA ALA A 10 -3.38 20.53 7.24
C ALA A 10 -2.12 19.71 6.90
N PRO A 11 -2.18 18.71 5.99
CA PRO A 11 -0.96 18.16 5.43
C PRO A 11 -0.13 19.38 5.05
N ALA A 12 1.07 19.52 5.61
CA ALA A 12 1.97 20.59 5.21
C ALA A 12 2.09 20.36 3.70
N THR A 13 1.36 21.16 2.93
CA THR A 13 1.65 21.26 1.53
C THR A 13 3.11 21.66 1.51
N VAL A 14 3.88 21.13 0.56
CA VAL A 14 5.32 21.43 0.46
C VAL A 14 5.59 22.94 0.59
N ALA A 15 4.60 23.77 0.21
CA ALA A 15 4.53 25.22 0.39
C ALA A 15 4.75 25.77 1.81
N SER A 16 4.50 25.03 2.91
CA SER A 16 4.75 25.51 4.28
C SER A 16 6.02 24.94 4.92
N ALA A 17 6.72 24.03 4.23
CA ALA A 17 7.96 23.45 4.74
C ALA A 17 9.13 24.40 4.47
N THR A 18 9.82 24.81 5.52
CA THR A 18 11.08 25.56 5.43
C THR A 18 12.28 24.61 5.44
N ALA A 19 13.46 25.08 5.05
CA ALA A 19 14.70 24.28 5.11
C ALA A 19 15.05 23.74 6.51
N THR A 20 14.47 24.30 7.57
CA THR A 20 14.65 23.88 8.97
C THR A 20 13.58 22.90 9.45
N THR A 21 12.56 22.61 8.66
CA THR A 21 11.51 21.66 9.03
C THR A 21 12.11 20.25 9.10
N ALA A 22 11.83 19.54 10.20
CA ALA A 22 12.32 18.17 10.39
C ALA A 22 11.92 17.28 9.20
N GLY A 23 12.89 16.56 8.63
CA GLY A 23 12.69 15.70 7.46
C GLY A 23 13.03 16.34 6.11
N VAL A 24 13.12 17.67 6.01
CA VAL A 24 13.40 18.35 4.71
C VAL A 24 14.81 18.04 4.20
N THR A 25 15.82 18.03 5.07
CA THR A 25 17.18 17.63 4.69
C THR A 25 17.23 16.20 4.17
N GLN A 26 16.56 15.26 4.84
CA GLN A 26 16.50 13.86 4.43
C GLN A 26 15.75 13.69 3.10
N TYR A 27 14.65 14.41 2.91
CA TYR A 27 13.90 14.45 1.66
C TYR A 27 14.77 14.95 0.49
N ASN A 28 15.47 16.07 0.67
CA ASN A 28 16.35 16.62 -0.37
C ASN A 28 17.50 15.68 -0.72
N THR A 29 18.13 15.06 0.29
CA THR A 29 19.17 14.04 0.08
C THR A 29 18.61 12.83 -0.66
N TYR A 30 17.41 12.37 -0.30
CA TYR A 30 16.75 11.25 -0.98
C TYR A 30 16.51 11.55 -2.47
N LEU A 31 16.02 12.75 -2.81
CA LEU A 31 15.83 13.16 -4.20
C LEU A 31 17.15 13.24 -4.97
N ALA A 32 18.17 13.90 -4.38
CA ALA A 32 19.48 14.06 -5.02
C ALA A 32 20.15 12.71 -5.34
N ASN A 33 19.99 11.72 -4.46
CA ASN A 33 20.57 10.38 -4.64
C ASN A 33 19.80 9.51 -5.66
N ASN A 34 18.59 9.90 -6.06
CA ASN A 34 17.70 9.06 -6.87
C ASN A 34 17.29 9.71 -8.20
N THR A 35 18.07 10.67 -8.69
CA THR A 35 17.79 11.39 -9.95
C THR A 35 17.66 10.45 -11.16
N ALA A 36 18.42 9.35 -11.20
CA ALA A 36 18.38 8.34 -12.27
C ALA A 36 17.52 7.10 -11.94
N ASN A 37 16.86 7.06 -10.77
CA ASN A 37 16.06 5.91 -10.35
C ASN A 37 14.60 6.08 -10.79
N PRO A 38 14.10 5.28 -11.76
CA PRO A 38 12.73 5.43 -12.27
C PRO A 38 11.65 4.97 -11.27
N LEU A 39 12.02 4.35 -10.14
CA LEU A 39 11.10 4.02 -9.04
C LEU A 39 10.89 5.19 -8.06
N VAL A 40 11.62 6.29 -8.26
CA VAL A 40 11.60 7.48 -7.40
C VAL A 40 11.34 8.73 -8.22
N ASN A 41 12.12 8.94 -9.28
CA ASN A 41 11.98 10.08 -10.16
C ASN A 41 10.81 9.88 -11.13
N PHE A 42 9.71 10.59 -10.86
CA PHE A 42 8.47 10.52 -11.62
C PHE A 42 8.62 10.98 -13.09
N ASP A 43 9.53 11.90 -13.37
CA ASP A 43 9.71 12.45 -14.72
C ASP A 43 10.26 11.39 -15.68
N ILE A 44 11.21 10.59 -15.21
CA ILE A 44 11.85 9.51 -15.97
C ILE A 44 11.15 8.15 -15.83
N ALA A 45 10.12 8.06 -14.99
CA ALA A 45 9.38 6.83 -14.78
C ALA A 45 8.70 6.33 -16.07
N THR A 46 8.76 5.02 -16.31
CA THR A 46 8.13 4.40 -17.49
C THR A 46 6.62 4.31 -17.32
N THR A 47 5.88 4.54 -18.41
CA THR A 47 4.44 4.30 -18.49
C THR A 47 4.19 2.88 -19.00
N SER A 48 4.23 1.90 -18.10
CA SER A 48 3.99 0.50 -18.45
C SER A 48 2.80 -0.07 -17.69
N GLY A 49 1.92 -0.79 -18.39
CA GLY A 49 0.68 -1.35 -17.84
C GLY A 49 -0.41 -0.30 -17.57
N ASN A 50 -1.56 -0.74 -17.08
CA ASN A 50 -2.77 0.09 -16.95
C ASN A 50 -2.64 1.29 -16.00
N LEU A 51 -1.70 1.24 -15.04
CA LEU A 51 -1.49 2.31 -14.06
C LEU A 51 -0.48 3.36 -14.51
N GLY A 52 0.32 3.10 -15.55
CA GLY A 52 1.38 4.00 -16.01
C GLY A 52 2.26 4.51 -14.85
N LYS A 53 2.51 5.83 -14.80
CA LYS A 53 3.32 6.45 -13.74
C LYS A 53 2.68 6.41 -12.34
N GLN A 54 1.38 6.11 -12.21
CA GLN A 54 0.73 6.00 -10.90
C GLN A 54 1.33 4.86 -10.06
N ALA A 55 1.90 3.84 -10.69
CA ALA A 55 2.62 2.78 -9.99
C ALA A 55 3.78 3.30 -9.13
N ILE A 56 4.43 4.40 -9.55
CA ILE A 56 5.52 5.03 -8.78
C ILE A 56 4.99 5.72 -7.53
N ILE A 57 3.86 6.42 -7.65
CA ILE A 57 3.19 7.04 -6.50
C ILE A 57 2.83 5.98 -5.45
N LEU A 58 2.27 4.85 -5.91
CA LEU A 58 1.93 3.73 -5.04
C LEU A 58 3.16 3.06 -4.42
N TYR A 59 4.27 2.95 -5.18
CA TYR A 59 5.54 2.45 -4.65
C TYR A 59 6.07 3.33 -3.52
N GLN A 60 6.09 4.66 -3.72
CA GLN A 60 6.52 5.62 -2.70
C GLN A 60 5.60 5.62 -1.47
N LYS A 61 4.29 5.51 -1.69
CA LYS A 61 3.32 5.37 -0.61
C LYS A 61 3.55 4.10 0.21
N TYR A 62 3.83 2.97 -0.45
CA TYR A 62 4.16 1.72 0.25
C TYR A 62 5.42 1.85 1.11
N LEU A 63 6.49 2.47 0.60
CA LEU A 63 7.72 2.70 1.39
C LEU A 63 7.47 3.57 2.62
N ALA A 64 6.60 4.58 2.50
CA ALA A 64 6.25 5.45 3.62
C ALA A 64 5.36 4.75 4.66
N LEU A 65 4.45 3.87 4.24
CA LEU A 65 3.37 3.37 5.09
C LEU A 65 3.54 1.93 5.58
N ASN A 66 4.40 1.10 4.98
CA ASN A 66 4.47 -0.34 5.28
C ASN A 66 4.64 -0.68 6.78
N SER A 67 5.27 0.20 7.58
CA SER A 67 5.55 -0.04 8.99
C SER A 67 4.67 0.77 9.96
N ILE A 68 4.11 1.89 9.51
CA ILE A 68 3.33 2.81 10.36
C ILE A 68 1.82 2.76 10.09
N ALA A 69 1.42 2.37 8.89
CA ALA A 69 0.05 2.26 8.43
C ALA A 69 -0.10 1.04 7.50
N SER A 70 0.33 -0.12 8.00
CA SER A 70 0.42 -1.36 7.23
C SER A 70 -0.93 -1.81 6.64
N THR A 71 -2.05 -1.50 7.31
CA THR A 71 -3.39 -1.78 6.78
C THR A 71 -3.67 -0.99 5.51
N GLU A 72 -3.37 0.31 5.49
CA GLU A 72 -3.54 1.14 4.29
C GLU A 72 -2.60 0.71 3.17
N ALA A 73 -1.33 0.40 3.52
CA ALA A 73 -0.37 -0.13 2.55
C ALA A 73 -0.87 -1.45 1.92
N TRP A 74 -1.55 -2.29 2.70
CA TRP A 74 -2.13 -3.55 2.24
C TRP A 74 -3.41 -3.37 1.40
N ASP A 75 -4.24 -2.40 1.75
CA ASP A 75 -5.43 -2.06 0.98
C ASP A 75 -5.06 -1.53 -0.41
N ASP A 76 -4.10 -0.61 -0.49
CA ASP A 76 -3.61 -0.10 -1.77
C ASP A 76 -2.92 -1.18 -2.60
N TYR A 77 -2.18 -2.08 -1.94
CA TYR A 77 -1.57 -3.22 -2.62
C TYR A 77 -2.61 -4.07 -3.32
N ARG A 78 -3.70 -4.45 -2.63
CA ARG A 78 -4.76 -5.27 -3.22
C ARG A 78 -5.52 -4.51 -4.30
N ARG A 79 -5.89 -3.26 -4.04
CA ARG A 79 -6.64 -2.41 -4.99
C ARG A 79 -5.89 -2.19 -6.30
N ALA A 80 -4.57 -1.99 -6.25
CA ALA A 80 -3.78 -1.58 -7.41
C ALA A 80 -2.80 -2.64 -7.92
N ALA A 81 -2.64 -3.75 -7.20
CA ALA A 81 -1.60 -4.77 -7.43
C ALA A 81 -0.19 -4.15 -7.53
N GLN A 82 0.10 -3.14 -6.70
CA GLN A 82 1.39 -2.42 -6.62
C GLN A 82 1.80 -2.19 -5.15
N PRO A 83 3.10 -2.18 -4.82
CA PRO A 83 4.22 -2.44 -5.72
C PRO A 83 4.31 -3.92 -6.13
N LYS A 84 4.93 -4.21 -7.27
CA LYS A 84 5.21 -5.60 -7.66
C LYS A 84 6.33 -6.18 -6.78
N LEU A 85 5.94 -6.82 -5.69
CA LEU A 85 6.84 -7.53 -4.79
C LEU A 85 7.06 -8.97 -5.30
N PRO A 86 8.28 -9.52 -5.19
CA PRO A 86 8.52 -10.91 -5.51
C PRO A 86 7.71 -11.81 -4.57
N ALA A 87 6.97 -12.75 -5.15
CA ALA A 87 6.25 -13.77 -4.40
C ALA A 87 7.25 -14.66 -3.64
N SER A 88 6.87 -15.10 -2.43
CA SER A 88 7.61 -16.19 -1.79
C SER A 88 7.44 -17.47 -2.62
N THR A 89 8.54 -18.16 -2.93
CA THR A 89 8.53 -19.44 -3.64
C THR A 89 7.81 -20.55 -2.87
N GLN A 90 7.68 -20.38 -1.55
CA GLN A 90 7.00 -21.31 -0.66
C GLN A 90 5.52 -20.99 -0.46
N SER A 91 5.00 -19.89 -1.04
CA SER A 91 3.60 -19.52 -0.89
C SER A 91 2.74 -20.23 -1.93
N GLY A 92 1.82 -21.08 -1.46
CA GLY A 92 0.87 -21.81 -2.32
C GLY A 92 -0.60 -21.52 -2.01
N ILE A 93 -0.89 -20.52 -1.17
CA ILE A 93 -2.21 -20.38 -0.53
C ILE A 93 -3.24 -19.74 -1.48
N ALA A 94 -2.83 -18.82 -2.35
CA ALA A 94 -3.76 -18.09 -3.22
C ALA A 94 -3.52 -18.34 -4.71
N SER A 95 -4.55 -18.14 -5.54
CA SER A 95 -4.47 -18.28 -6.99
C SER A 95 -3.74 -17.10 -7.66
N ARG A 96 -3.72 -15.92 -7.03
CA ARG A 96 -2.99 -14.72 -7.49
C ARG A 96 -1.50 -14.96 -7.71
N ALA A 97 -0.86 -14.18 -8.58
CA ALA A 97 0.52 -14.40 -9.04
C ALA A 97 1.57 -14.39 -7.91
N ASP A 98 1.31 -13.57 -6.91
CA ASP A 98 2.03 -13.32 -5.65
C ASP A 98 1.58 -14.21 -4.48
N LYS A 99 0.53 -15.00 -4.66
CA LYS A 99 0.13 -16.11 -3.76
C LYS A 99 -0.25 -15.70 -2.32
N LEU A 100 -0.57 -14.44 -2.04
CA LEU A 100 -0.96 -14.03 -0.67
C LEU A 100 -2.50 -14.00 -0.47
N PRO A 101 -3.01 -14.06 0.77
CA PRO A 101 -4.45 -13.94 1.05
C PRO A 101 -5.04 -12.59 0.59
N THR A 102 -6.33 -12.53 0.27
CA THR A 102 -7.02 -11.29 -0.11
C THR A 102 -7.90 -10.73 1.00
N ARG A 103 -8.14 -11.49 2.08
CA ARG A 103 -8.91 -11.04 3.24
C ARG A 103 -8.63 -11.87 4.50
N LEU A 104 -9.05 -11.35 5.65
CA LEU A 104 -9.17 -12.12 6.88
C LEU A 104 -10.53 -12.84 6.93
N LEU A 105 -10.57 -13.97 7.63
CA LEU A 105 -11.80 -14.71 7.89
C LEU A 105 -12.60 -14.04 9.01
N TYR A 106 -13.92 -14.24 8.99
CA TYR A 106 -14.77 -13.88 10.11
C TYR A 106 -14.35 -14.64 11.38
N PRO A 107 -14.46 -14.02 12.56
CA PRO A 107 -14.09 -14.68 13.81
C PRO A 107 -15.03 -15.87 14.09
N LEU A 108 -14.50 -16.88 14.78
CA LEU A 108 -15.26 -18.10 15.11
C LEU A 108 -16.52 -17.79 15.92
N SER A 109 -16.48 -16.79 16.81
CA SER A 109 -17.64 -16.38 17.59
C SER A 109 -18.82 -15.96 16.71
N GLU A 110 -18.57 -15.28 15.58
CA GLU A 110 -19.64 -14.87 14.67
C GLU A 110 -20.28 -16.10 14.01
N SER A 111 -19.48 -17.12 13.71
CA SER A 111 -19.99 -18.36 13.13
C SER A 111 -20.90 -19.13 14.08
N SER A 112 -20.68 -19.04 15.39
CA SER A 112 -21.51 -19.71 16.39
C SER A 112 -22.75 -18.91 16.78
N THR A 113 -22.70 -17.58 16.78
CA THR A 113 -23.81 -16.71 17.22
C THR A 113 -24.69 -16.22 16.08
N ASN A 114 -24.16 -16.11 14.85
CA ASN A 114 -24.81 -15.44 13.73
C ASN A 114 -24.53 -16.14 12.38
N GLY A 115 -24.28 -17.45 12.39
CA GLY A 115 -23.81 -18.19 11.22
C GLY A 115 -24.69 -18.10 9.97
N ALA A 116 -26.01 -17.92 10.13
CA ALA A 116 -26.95 -17.76 9.01
C ALA A 116 -26.70 -16.49 8.16
N ASN A 117 -26.04 -15.47 8.72
CA ASN A 117 -25.76 -14.20 8.04
C ASN A 117 -24.30 -14.10 7.56
N ILE A 118 -23.48 -15.13 7.75
CA ILE A 118 -22.10 -15.14 7.27
C ILE A 118 -22.07 -15.61 5.82
N PRO A 119 -21.50 -14.81 4.89
CA PRO A 119 -21.33 -15.25 3.52
C PRO A 119 -20.28 -16.36 3.45
N VAL A 120 -20.48 -17.34 2.56
CA VAL A 120 -19.50 -18.39 2.30
C VAL A 120 -18.30 -17.80 1.55
N VAL A 121 -17.19 -17.57 2.26
CA VAL A 121 -15.97 -16.97 1.72
C VAL A 121 -14.73 -17.66 2.26
N THR A 122 -13.66 -17.63 1.49
CA THR A 122 -12.31 -18.06 1.89
C THR A 122 -11.40 -16.85 2.10
N ASN A 123 -10.19 -17.08 2.63
CA ASN A 123 -9.14 -16.07 2.74
C ASN A 123 -8.60 -15.58 1.37
N THR A 124 -9.04 -16.20 0.26
CA THR A 124 -8.69 -15.85 -1.13
C THR A 124 -9.87 -15.27 -1.91
N THR A 125 -11.06 -15.21 -1.31
CA THR A 125 -12.19 -14.52 -1.92
C THR A 125 -11.93 -13.01 -1.91
N LYS A 126 -12.08 -12.32 -3.04
CA LYS A 126 -11.83 -10.87 -3.12
C LYS A 126 -12.90 -10.07 -2.37
N ILE A 127 -12.52 -8.88 -1.92
CA ILE A 127 -13.45 -7.89 -1.36
C ILE A 127 -14.04 -7.10 -2.54
N PHE A 128 -15.23 -6.52 -2.38
CA PHE A 128 -15.96 -5.89 -3.49
C PHE A 128 -15.19 -4.79 -4.26
N TRP A 129 -14.24 -4.12 -3.61
CA TRP A 129 -13.41 -3.05 -4.21
C TRP A 129 -12.08 -3.56 -4.79
N ASP A 130 -11.77 -4.84 -4.61
CA ASP A 130 -10.55 -5.49 -5.09
C ASP A 130 -10.81 -6.11 -6.48
N VAL A 131 -10.57 -5.32 -7.53
CA VAL A 131 -11.03 -5.60 -8.92
C VAL A 131 -9.91 -5.79 -9.94
N VAL A 132 -8.65 -5.48 -9.59
CA VAL A 132 -7.54 -5.41 -10.56
C VAL A 132 -6.79 -6.75 -10.69
N ASP A 133 -6.92 -7.62 -9.70
CA ASP A 133 -6.37 -8.98 -9.74
C ASP A 133 -7.09 -9.91 -10.73
#